data_AF-A0A9Q0WUV0-F1
#
_entry.id   AF-A0A9Q0WUV0-F1
#
_cell.length_a   1.000
_cell.length_b   1.000
_cell.length_c   1.000
_cell.angle_alpha   90.00
_cell.angle_beta   90.00
_cell.angle_gamma   90.00
#
_symmetry.space_group_name_H-M   'P 1'
#
loop_
_entity.id
_entity.type
_entity.pdbx_description
1 polymer ?
#
loop_
_entity_poly.entity_id
_entity_poly.type
_entity_poly.pdbx_seq_one_letter_code
_entity_poly.pdbx_strand_id
1 'polypeptide(L)'
;MAENGFLEPLLKHLIEGAGEMQTEMAEYLGEIALGQDSKTYVAERASPALIKMVRSGNTLTRSAAFKVLAQISSYHPNAKILAKYGIIQIMVEEMLARRIVGELINSKSEAVAILANLFEAGLDLENLQVNSHGRVLAPDYVLYNIIDMIKHSTPDELNINLIRVLLCLTKSPKSMGTMASMVKEIEASYTLVELLNNPHEELGVVAIKLLIALIPYMGHSIVERLCRTEGQPENLILGQNESGRITQKQAVSAKFLAKLPRQSLTLNLTLLRKNTVPAILQQINQIQRTGMRTSRYATPYLEGLVGILVRFTTTLYEPQILFLARKYNFTSIFTEMLMKTSCDEVQRLSAIGLENLSLESINLSKAPEIKKTKFLKLFYPPKFLSFSSSKKRKQPVCPVHRGACSSQNTFCLVDAKAVERLLACLDHENVEVVEAALSAICTLVDDKVDVDKSVGMLCDVNAMQHVLNVVKEHKGEGLWQKSFWLIDRFLAKGGNRSASDISRDRLLPSTLVSAFHHGDIDTRQMAEKILRHLNKMPDFRTSHYTM
;
A
#
# COMPACT_ATOMS: atom_id res chain seq x y z
N MET A 1 5.38 38.52 -30.47
CA MET A 1 4.56 39.55 -29.79
C MET A 1 4.53 39.33 -28.27
N ALA A 2 3.97 38.25 -27.74
CA ALA A 2 3.91 38.03 -26.28
C ALA A 2 5.27 37.82 -25.60
N GLU A 3 6.23 37.14 -26.25
CA GLU A 3 7.61 36.97 -25.72
C GLU A 3 8.40 38.28 -25.62
N ASN A 4 7.99 39.29 -26.38
CA ASN A 4 8.60 40.63 -26.38
C ASN A 4 7.80 41.64 -25.53
N GLY A 5 6.95 41.15 -24.60
CA GLY A 5 6.16 41.99 -23.70
C GLY A 5 4.84 42.53 -24.26
N PHE A 6 4.43 42.13 -25.48
CA PHE A 6 3.18 42.56 -26.12
C PHE A 6 2.08 41.50 -26.00
N LEU A 7 1.82 41.00 -24.79
CA LEU A 7 0.71 40.07 -24.55
C LEU A 7 -0.66 40.75 -24.71
N GLU A 8 -0.80 41.98 -24.21
CA GLU A 8 -2.08 42.71 -24.25
C GLU A 8 -2.58 43.00 -25.68
N PRO A 9 -1.75 43.51 -26.62
CA PRO A 9 -2.17 43.68 -28.01
C PRO A 9 -2.60 42.36 -28.64
N LEU A 10 -1.89 41.26 -28.38
CA LEU A 10 -2.26 39.94 -28.90
C LEU A 10 -3.64 39.54 -28.39
N LEU A 11 -3.88 39.65 -27.08
CA LEU A 11 -5.18 39.27 -26.48
C LEU A 11 -6.32 40.15 -26.98
N LYS A 12 -6.06 41.43 -27.23
CA LYS A 12 -7.04 42.33 -27.84
C LYS A 12 -7.46 41.83 -29.23
N HIS A 13 -6.50 41.48 -30.11
CA HIS A 13 -6.82 40.96 -31.44
C HIS A 13 -7.47 39.56 -31.38
N LEU A 14 -7.13 38.74 -30.39
CA LEU A 14 -7.78 37.45 -30.14
C LEU A 14 -9.26 37.62 -29.74
N ILE A 15 -9.58 38.64 -28.93
CA ILE A 15 -10.93 38.87 -28.41
C ILE A 15 -11.81 39.63 -29.43
N GLU A 16 -11.26 40.67 -30.04
CA GLU A 16 -12.01 41.65 -30.85
C GLU A 16 -11.80 41.48 -32.38
N GLY A 17 -10.81 40.70 -32.81
CA GLY A 17 -10.44 40.56 -34.22
C GLY A 17 -11.47 39.80 -35.07
N ALA A 18 -11.31 39.89 -36.39
CA ALA A 18 -12.05 39.07 -37.35
C ALA A 18 -11.64 37.59 -37.26
N GLY A 19 -12.47 36.66 -37.75
CA GLY A 19 -12.29 35.21 -37.51
C GLY A 19 -10.91 34.64 -37.89
N GLU A 20 -10.31 35.10 -39.00
CA GLU A 20 -8.95 34.69 -39.40
C GLU A 20 -7.91 35.21 -38.41
N MET A 21 -7.99 36.49 -38.05
CA MET A 21 -7.09 37.12 -37.07
C MET A 21 -7.22 36.47 -35.69
N GLN A 22 -8.43 36.12 -35.24
CA GLN A 22 -8.62 35.39 -33.97
C GLN A 22 -7.92 34.03 -34.02
N THR A 23 -8.00 33.34 -35.16
CA THR A 23 -7.36 32.03 -35.36
C THR A 23 -5.84 32.15 -35.31
N GLU A 24 -5.25 33.11 -36.05
CA GLU A 24 -3.79 33.35 -36.04
C GLU A 24 -3.28 33.75 -34.65
N MET A 25 -4.00 34.62 -33.93
CA MET A 25 -3.60 35.04 -32.59
C MET A 25 -3.67 33.89 -31.59
N ALA A 26 -4.68 33.02 -31.70
CA ALA A 26 -4.78 31.82 -30.86
C ALA A 26 -3.68 30.81 -31.19
N GLU A 27 -3.38 30.61 -32.48
CA GLU A 27 -2.32 29.70 -32.91
C GLU A 27 -0.97 30.16 -32.37
N TYR A 28 -0.64 31.45 -32.57
CA TYR A 28 0.59 32.02 -32.02
C TYR A 28 0.66 31.93 -30.48
N LEU A 29 -0.46 32.18 -29.79
CA LEU A 29 -0.53 32.04 -28.33
C LEU A 29 -0.40 30.59 -27.84
N GLY A 30 -0.85 29.62 -28.66
CA GLY A 30 -0.76 28.20 -28.38
C GLY A 30 0.66 27.64 -28.53
N GLU A 31 1.46 28.22 -29.41
CA GLU A 31 2.85 27.81 -29.65
C GLU A 31 3.83 28.39 -28.62
N ILE A 32 3.52 29.53 -28.02
CA ILE A 32 4.40 30.17 -27.03
C ILE A 32 4.24 29.50 -25.66
N ALA A 33 5.37 29.16 -25.03
CA ALA A 33 5.40 28.72 -23.64
C ALA A 33 5.13 29.90 -22.68
N LEU A 34 3.91 29.97 -22.16
CA LEU A 34 3.51 31.04 -21.23
C LEU A 34 4.05 30.80 -19.81
N GLY A 35 4.62 31.84 -19.19
CA GLY A 35 4.88 31.87 -17.75
C GLY A 35 3.58 31.82 -16.94
N GLN A 36 3.66 31.46 -15.64
CA GLN A 36 2.46 31.25 -14.82
C GLN A 36 1.57 32.50 -14.70
N ASP A 37 2.16 33.67 -14.46
CA ASP A 37 1.43 34.94 -14.39
C ASP A 37 0.73 35.27 -15.73
N SER A 38 1.42 35.03 -16.85
CA SER A 38 0.85 35.19 -18.18
C SER A 38 -0.30 34.21 -18.42
N LYS A 39 -0.20 32.94 -17.97
CA LYS A 39 -1.30 31.97 -18.09
C LYS A 39 -2.54 32.45 -17.33
N THR A 40 -2.38 32.98 -16.12
CA THR A 40 -3.51 33.55 -15.35
C THR A 40 -4.11 34.76 -16.06
N TYR A 41 -3.27 35.67 -16.56
CA TYR A 41 -3.74 36.83 -17.31
C TYR A 41 -4.54 36.44 -18.56
N VAL A 42 -4.06 35.45 -19.33
CA VAL A 42 -4.78 34.91 -20.49
C VAL A 42 -6.10 34.26 -20.06
N ALA A 43 -6.12 33.49 -18.97
CA ALA A 43 -7.33 32.85 -18.46
C ALA A 43 -8.41 33.87 -18.05
N GLU A 44 -8.03 35.00 -17.46
CA GLU A 44 -8.98 36.05 -17.07
C GLU A 44 -9.55 36.81 -18.28
N ARG A 45 -8.70 37.12 -19.26
CA ARG A 45 -9.06 38.01 -20.38
C ARG A 45 -9.68 37.26 -21.56
N ALA A 46 -9.14 36.10 -21.94
CA ALA A 46 -9.43 35.47 -23.23
C ALA A 46 -10.31 34.20 -23.14
N SER A 47 -10.57 33.66 -21.95
CA SER A 47 -11.36 32.42 -21.79
C SER A 47 -12.73 32.45 -22.52
N PRO A 48 -13.53 33.54 -22.46
CA PRO A 48 -14.80 33.58 -23.19
C PRO A 48 -14.63 33.47 -24.71
N ALA A 49 -13.61 34.13 -25.26
CA ALA A 49 -13.33 34.12 -26.70
C ALA A 49 -12.85 32.73 -27.14
N LEU A 50 -11.91 32.12 -26.40
CA LEU A 50 -11.39 30.78 -26.66
C LEU A 50 -12.51 29.72 -26.59
N ILE A 51 -13.40 29.83 -25.61
CA ILE A 51 -14.55 28.93 -25.47
C ILE A 51 -15.53 29.08 -26.65
N LYS A 52 -15.78 30.31 -27.11
CA LYS A 52 -16.59 30.56 -28.31
C LYS A 52 -15.93 29.94 -29.55
N MET A 53 -14.62 30.10 -29.71
CA MET A 53 -13.84 29.50 -30.79
C MET A 53 -13.94 27.97 -30.78
N VAL A 54 -13.93 27.31 -29.62
CA VAL A 54 -14.19 25.87 -29.51
C VAL A 54 -15.59 25.53 -30.01
N ARG A 55 -16.64 26.22 -29.53
CA ARG A 55 -18.04 25.85 -29.86
C ARG A 55 -18.42 26.08 -31.33
N SER A 56 -17.99 27.19 -31.92
CA SER A 56 -18.47 27.65 -33.24
C SER A 56 -17.38 27.79 -34.31
N GLY A 57 -16.11 27.53 -33.98
CA GLY A 57 -15.01 27.64 -34.93
C GLY A 57 -14.97 26.50 -35.95
N ASN A 58 -14.27 26.74 -37.05
CA ASN A 58 -13.87 25.68 -37.99
C ASN A 58 -12.73 24.82 -37.38
N THR A 59 -12.28 23.79 -38.09
CA THR A 59 -11.25 22.86 -37.59
C THR A 59 -9.98 23.56 -37.09
N LEU A 60 -9.46 24.54 -37.86
CA LEU A 60 -8.25 25.28 -37.51
C LEU A 60 -8.46 26.17 -36.27
N THR A 61 -9.54 26.95 -36.28
CA THR A 61 -9.92 27.83 -35.16
C THR A 61 -10.08 27.03 -33.86
N ARG A 62 -10.71 25.85 -33.93
CA ARG A 62 -10.90 24.96 -32.80
C ARG A 62 -9.59 24.40 -32.28
N SER A 63 -8.73 23.89 -33.17
CA SER A 63 -7.42 23.35 -32.79
C SER A 63 -6.55 24.41 -32.09
N ALA A 64 -6.50 25.63 -32.64
CA ALA A 64 -5.79 26.75 -32.03
C ALA A 64 -6.34 27.08 -30.63
N ALA A 65 -7.66 27.14 -30.48
CA ALA A 65 -8.28 27.37 -29.18
C ALA A 65 -8.00 26.25 -28.16
N PHE A 66 -8.04 24.98 -28.58
CA PHE A 66 -7.72 23.84 -27.73
C PHE A 66 -6.28 23.89 -27.21
N LYS A 67 -5.30 24.22 -28.07
CA LYS A 67 -3.89 24.38 -27.64
C LYS A 67 -3.75 25.42 -26.54
N VAL A 68 -4.36 26.60 -26.70
CA VAL A 68 -4.32 27.66 -25.68
C VAL A 68 -5.01 27.22 -24.39
N LEU A 69 -6.20 26.61 -24.48
CA LEU A 69 -6.96 26.13 -23.32
C LEU A 69 -6.22 25.02 -22.56
N ALA A 70 -5.57 24.10 -23.26
CA ALA A 70 -4.72 23.07 -22.67
C ALA A 70 -3.53 23.71 -21.92
N GLN A 71 -2.89 24.71 -22.52
CA GLN A 71 -1.78 25.42 -21.88
C GLN A 71 -2.22 26.17 -20.62
N ILE A 72 -3.33 26.95 -20.65
CA ILE A 72 -3.75 27.71 -19.47
C ILE A 72 -4.37 26.83 -18.39
N SER A 73 -5.01 25.71 -18.75
CA SER A 73 -5.56 24.75 -17.78
C SER A 73 -4.47 23.97 -17.03
N SER A 74 -3.27 23.83 -17.61
CA SER A 74 -2.12 23.18 -16.94
C SER A 74 -1.67 23.89 -15.65
N TYR A 75 -2.09 25.14 -15.43
CA TYR A 75 -1.83 25.87 -14.19
C TYR A 75 -3.05 25.78 -13.26
N HIS A 76 -2.98 24.94 -12.23
CA HIS A 76 -4.12 24.60 -11.37
C HIS A 76 -4.93 25.81 -10.82
N PRO A 77 -4.32 26.95 -10.41
CA PRO A 77 -5.08 28.12 -9.97
C PRO A 77 -6.09 28.66 -11.00
N ASN A 78 -5.84 28.47 -12.29
CA ASN A 78 -6.74 28.91 -13.36
C ASN A 78 -8.02 28.06 -13.45
N ALA A 79 -8.07 26.89 -12.82
CA ALA A 79 -9.20 25.97 -12.93
C ALA A 79 -10.52 26.64 -12.50
N LYS A 80 -10.52 27.42 -11.41
CA LYS A 80 -11.72 28.16 -10.94
C LYS A 80 -12.17 29.23 -11.94
N ILE A 81 -11.22 29.92 -12.57
CA ILE A 81 -11.50 30.94 -13.58
C ILE A 81 -12.16 30.28 -14.80
N LEU A 82 -11.57 29.20 -15.31
CA LEU A 82 -12.10 28.47 -16.46
C LEU A 82 -13.46 27.84 -16.16
N ALA A 83 -13.66 27.31 -14.95
CA ALA A 83 -14.93 26.76 -14.50
C ALA A 83 -16.06 27.81 -14.49
N LYS A 84 -15.77 29.06 -14.12
CA LYS A 84 -16.74 30.18 -14.19
C LYS A 84 -17.28 30.39 -15.60
N TYR A 85 -16.47 30.12 -16.63
CA TYR A 85 -16.88 30.23 -18.02
C TYR A 85 -17.50 28.93 -18.60
N GLY A 86 -17.81 27.94 -17.75
CA GLY A 86 -18.52 26.73 -18.14
C GLY A 86 -17.66 25.70 -18.88
N ILE A 87 -16.33 25.80 -18.79
CA ILE A 87 -15.41 24.94 -19.58
C ILE A 87 -15.65 23.44 -19.37
N ILE A 88 -16.01 23.01 -18.15
CA ILE A 88 -16.17 21.58 -17.81
C ILE A 88 -17.26 20.96 -18.69
N GLN A 89 -18.43 21.59 -18.73
CA GLN A 89 -19.57 21.12 -19.51
C GLN A 89 -19.22 21.06 -21.01
N ILE A 90 -18.46 22.05 -21.49
CA ILE A 90 -18.04 22.11 -22.90
C ILE A 90 -17.06 20.99 -23.23
N MET A 91 -16.03 20.77 -22.42
CA MET A 91 -15.07 19.70 -22.68
C MET A 91 -15.71 18.31 -22.56
N VAL A 92 -16.69 18.13 -21.66
CA VAL A 92 -17.47 16.87 -21.61
C VAL A 92 -18.31 16.69 -22.87
N GLU A 93 -18.96 17.73 -23.38
CA GLU A 93 -19.68 17.67 -24.66
C GLU A 93 -18.75 17.33 -25.83
N GLU A 94 -17.57 17.94 -25.87
CA GLU A 94 -16.56 17.69 -26.92
C GLU A 94 -15.99 16.26 -26.84
N MET A 95 -15.72 15.75 -25.63
CA MET A 95 -15.31 14.36 -25.40
C MET A 95 -16.36 13.37 -25.93
N LEU A 96 -17.64 13.65 -25.69
CA LEU A 96 -18.77 12.78 -26.05
C LEU A 96 -19.26 12.99 -27.49
N ALA A 97 -18.75 13.99 -28.20
CA ALA A 97 -19.20 14.32 -29.54
C ALA A 97 -19.00 13.13 -30.50
N ARG A 98 -19.99 12.93 -31.38
CA ARG A 98 -19.95 11.99 -32.51
C ARG A 98 -19.88 12.81 -33.80
N ARG A 99 -18.66 13.18 -34.25
CA ARG A 99 -18.40 13.82 -35.55
C ARG A 99 -17.48 12.92 -36.41
N ILE A 100 -17.36 13.20 -37.71
CA ILE A 100 -16.72 12.36 -38.74
C ILE A 100 -15.23 12.05 -38.42
N VAL A 101 -14.73 10.91 -38.90
CA VAL A 101 -13.46 10.24 -38.56
C VAL A 101 -12.22 11.05 -38.99
N GLY A 102 -11.26 11.22 -38.07
CA GLY A 102 -9.98 11.93 -38.25
C GLY A 102 -9.84 13.13 -37.30
N GLU A 103 -10.60 14.19 -37.54
CA GLU A 103 -10.63 15.43 -36.72
C GLU A 103 -11.17 15.19 -35.29
N LEU A 104 -11.95 14.12 -35.10
CA LEU A 104 -12.55 13.76 -33.82
C LEU A 104 -11.51 13.31 -32.77
N ILE A 105 -10.43 12.66 -33.19
CA ILE A 105 -9.48 12.04 -32.23
C ILE A 105 -8.68 13.12 -31.52
N ASN A 106 -8.20 14.13 -32.25
CA ASN A 106 -7.42 15.24 -31.68
C ASN A 106 -8.29 16.06 -30.72
N SER A 107 -9.46 16.52 -31.18
CA SER A 107 -10.40 17.31 -30.34
C SER A 107 -10.84 16.58 -29.07
N LYS A 108 -11.06 15.26 -29.14
CA LYS A 108 -11.33 14.45 -27.94
C LYS A 108 -10.12 14.38 -27.03
N SER A 109 -8.93 14.11 -27.57
CA SER A 109 -7.69 14.05 -26.78
C SER A 109 -7.44 15.36 -26.04
N GLU A 110 -7.57 16.49 -26.73
CA GLU A 110 -7.38 17.82 -26.16
C GLU A 110 -8.44 18.14 -25.09
N ALA A 111 -9.72 17.83 -25.36
CA ALA A 111 -10.79 18.03 -24.39
C ALA A 111 -10.59 17.20 -23.12
N VAL A 112 -10.18 15.93 -23.25
CA VAL A 112 -9.91 15.05 -22.11
C VAL A 112 -8.66 15.51 -21.35
N ALA A 113 -7.62 15.98 -22.04
CA ALA A 113 -6.44 16.56 -21.41
C ALA A 113 -6.78 17.80 -20.56
N ILE A 114 -7.63 18.69 -21.09
CA ILE A 114 -8.14 19.85 -20.35
C ILE A 114 -8.96 19.40 -19.13
N LEU A 115 -9.86 18.43 -19.29
CA LEU A 115 -10.63 17.86 -18.17
C LEU A 115 -9.73 17.26 -17.10
N ALA A 116 -8.69 16.52 -17.48
CA ALA A 116 -7.72 15.95 -16.55
C ALA A 116 -7.05 17.05 -15.71
N ASN A 117 -6.56 18.11 -16.35
CA ASN A 117 -5.92 19.23 -15.65
C ASN A 117 -6.88 19.94 -14.68
N LEU A 118 -8.14 20.12 -15.09
CA LEU A 118 -9.18 20.77 -14.29
C LEU A 118 -9.57 19.94 -13.06
N PHE A 119 -9.72 18.62 -13.20
CA PHE A 119 -10.05 17.74 -12.07
C PHE A 119 -8.86 17.49 -11.15
N GLU A 120 -7.63 17.46 -11.68
CA GLU A 120 -6.42 17.43 -10.85
C GLU A 120 -6.30 18.68 -9.97
N ALA A 121 -6.77 19.84 -10.46
CA ALA A 121 -6.87 21.09 -9.71
C ALA A 121 -7.96 21.09 -8.61
N GLY A 122 -8.72 20.00 -8.47
CA GLY A 122 -9.73 19.83 -7.42
C GLY A 122 -11.16 20.22 -7.82
N LEU A 123 -11.44 20.40 -9.11
CA LEU A 123 -12.81 20.51 -9.59
C LEU A 123 -13.50 19.13 -9.63
N ASP A 124 -14.81 19.11 -9.50
CA ASP A 124 -15.62 17.88 -9.50
C ASP A 124 -16.65 17.89 -10.64
N LEU A 125 -16.97 16.68 -11.12
CA LEU A 125 -17.98 16.35 -12.11
C LEU A 125 -19.41 16.67 -11.63
N GLU A 126 -19.62 16.84 -10.32
CA GLU A 126 -20.91 17.26 -9.78
C GLU A 126 -21.27 18.72 -10.14
N ASN A 127 -20.32 19.52 -10.64
CA ASN A 127 -20.55 20.91 -11.06
C ASN A 127 -20.96 21.06 -12.54
N LEU A 128 -21.43 19.99 -13.18
CA LEU A 128 -21.89 20.07 -14.58
C LEU A 128 -23.06 21.05 -14.72
N GLN A 129 -22.89 22.00 -15.63
CA GLN A 129 -23.90 23.01 -15.93
C GLN A 129 -24.89 22.50 -16.99
N VAL A 130 -25.98 23.22 -17.19
CA VAL A 130 -26.94 22.93 -18.26
C VAL A 130 -26.23 23.01 -19.62
N ASN A 131 -26.34 21.96 -20.41
CA ASN A 131 -25.71 21.85 -21.72
C ASN A 131 -26.38 22.76 -22.77
N SER A 132 -25.77 22.82 -23.95
CA SER A 132 -26.28 23.54 -25.14
C SER A 132 -27.71 23.12 -25.59
N HIS A 133 -28.22 21.99 -25.09
CA HIS A 133 -29.53 21.40 -25.40
C HIS A 133 -30.52 21.46 -24.21
N GLY A 134 -30.20 22.23 -23.16
CA GLY A 134 -31.08 22.40 -21.99
C GLY A 134 -31.10 21.22 -21.01
N ARG A 135 -30.13 20.30 -21.07
CA ARG A 135 -30.04 19.11 -20.19
C ARG A 135 -28.77 19.14 -19.35
N VAL A 136 -28.83 18.67 -18.10
CA VAL A 136 -27.63 18.38 -17.30
C VAL A 136 -27.24 16.94 -17.56
N LEU A 137 -25.98 16.70 -17.95
CA LEU A 137 -25.48 15.33 -18.11
C LEU A 137 -25.31 14.69 -16.74
N ALA A 138 -25.86 13.48 -16.56
CA ALA A 138 -25.67 12.73 -15.33
C ALA A 138 -24.18 12.34 -15.18
N PRO A 139 -23.55 12.56 -14.02
CA PRO A 139 -22.16 12.16 -13.78
C PRO A 139 -21.88 10.68 -14.10
N ASP A 140 -22.83 9.78 -13.76
CA ASP A 140 -22.72 8.34 -14.05
C ASP A 140 -22.68 8.06 -15.56
N TYR A 141 -23.39 8.84 -16.37
CA TYR A 141 -23.34 8.71 -17.83
C TYR A 141 -21.98 9.12 -18.37
N VAL A 142 -21.38 10.20 -17.86
CA VAL A 142 -20.04 10.63 -18.26
C VAL A 142 -19.00 9.57 -17.89
N LEU A 143 -19.10 9.01 -16.69
CA LEU A 143 -18.22 7.96 -16.20
C LEU A 143 -18.29 6.69 -17.06
N TYR A 144 -19.51 6.25 -17.40
CA TYR A 144 -19.73 5.12 -18.30
C TYR A 144 -19.04 5.34 -19.66
N ASN A 145 -19.22 6.51 -20.27
CA ASN A 145 -18.60 6.81 -21.56
C ASN A 145 -17.07 6.88 -21.48
N ILE A 146 -16.48 7.35 -20.38
CA ILE A 146 -15.02 7.34 -20.20
C ILE A 146 -14.50 5.89 -20.17
N ILE A 147 -15.16 5.00 -19.42
CA ILE A 147 -14.81 3.59 -19.36
C ILE A 147 -15.00 2.92 -20.73
N ASP A 148 -16.11 3.21 -21.41
CA ASP A 148 -16.39 2.71 -22.76
C ASP A 148 -15.35 3.20 -23.79
N MET A 149 -14.89 4.45 -23.67
CA MET A 149 -13.82 4.99 -24.51
C MET A 149 -12.50 4.25 -24.27
N ILE A 150 -12.12 3.96 -23.02
CA ILE A 150 -10.89 3.21 -22.73
C ILE A 150 -10.91 1.82 -23.39
N LYS A 151 -12.07 1.17 -23.49
CA LYS A 151 -12.23 -0.14 -24.14
C LYS A 151 -11.95 -0.10 -25.65
N HIS A 152 -12.28 0.99 -26.31
CA HIS A 152 -12.27 1.09 -27.78
C HIS A 152 -11.21 2.05 -28.34
N SER A 153 -10.55 2.82 -27.48
CA SER A 153 -9.58 3.84 -27.86
C SER A 153 -8.20 3.24 -28.13
N THR A 154 -7.65 3.56 -29.29
CA THR A 154 -6.31 3.15 -29.72
C THR A 154 -5.18 4.12 -29.36
N PRO A 155 -5.36 5.46 -29.23
CA PRO A 155 -4.25 6.35 -28.88
C PRO A 155 -3.87 6.28 -27.39
N ASP A 156 -2.59 6.06 -27.11
CA ASP A 156 -2.08 5.97 -25.74
C ASP A 156 -2.27 7.28 -24.95
N GLU A 157 -2.03 8.45 -25.56
CA GLU A 157 -2.21 9.76 -24.92
C GLU A 157 -3.66 10.01 -24.48
N LEU A 158 -4.64 9.63 -25.32
CA LEU A 158 -6.05 9.74 -24.97
C LEU A 158 -6.37 8.84 -23.77
N ASN A 159 -5.89 7.59 -23.78
CA ASN A 159 -6.09 6.65 -22.68
C ASN A 159 -5.43 7.13 -21.38
N ILE A 160 -4.23 7.74 -21.46
CA ILE A 160 -3.57 8.35 -20.30
C ILE A 160 -4.47 9.41 -19.67
N ASN A 161 -4.98 10.34 -20.48
CA ASN A 161 -5.81 11.43 -19.98
C ASN A 161 -7.18 10.95 -19.48
N LEU A 162 -7.80 9.96 -20.13
CA LEU A 162 -9.03 9.33 -19.65
C LEU A 162 -8.83 8.69 -18.26
N ILE A 163 -7.72 7.96 -18.06
CA ILE A 163 -7.39 7.35 -16.78
C ILE A 163 -7.04 8.41 -15.73
N ARG A 164 -6.37 9.50 -16.08
CA ARG A 164 -6.13 10.65 -15.18
C ARG A 164 -7.44 11.26 -14.69
N VAL A 165 -8.43 11.40 -15.57
CA VAL A 165 -9.79 11.83 -15.19
C VAL A 165 -10.39 10.85 -14.19
N LEU A 166 -10.42 9.54 -14.49
CA LEU A 166 -10.95 8.52 -13.58
C LEU A 166 -10.25 8.54 -12.21
N LEU A 167 -8.93 8.70 -12.19
CA LEU A 167 -8.14 8.83 -10.97
C LEU A 167 -8.59 10.01 -10.12
N CYS A 168 -8.93 11.14 -10.72
CA CYS A 168 -9.45 12.28 -9.96
C CYS A 168 -10.84 12.00 -9.40
N LEU A 169 -11.70 11.33 -10.18
CA LEU A 169 -13.06 10.99 -9.75
C LEU A 169 -13.08 9.96 -8.61
N THR A 170 -12.01 9.17 -8.44
CA THR A 170 -11.87 8.24 -7.30
C THR A 170 -11.87 8.93 -5.94
N LYS A 171 -11.58 10.25 -5.87
CA LYS A 171 -11.57 11.03 -4.63
C LYS A 171 -12.96 11.23 -4.04
N SER A 172 -14.02 11.11 -4.83
CA SER A 172 -15.41 11.18 -4.37
C SER A 172 -15.95 9.78 -4.07
N PRO A 173 -16.45 9.49 -2.84
CA PRO A 173 -16.98 8.17 -2.50
C PRO A 173 -18.12 7.70 -3.42
N LYS A 174 -18.95 8.64 -3.90
CA LYS A 174 -20.07 8.35 -4.80
C LYS A 174 -19.57 7.91 -6.18
N SER A 175 -18.71 8.72 -6.80
CA SER A 175 -18.09 8.38 -8.10
C SER A 175 -17.26 7.10 -8.02
N MET A 176 -16.56 6.88 -6.90
CA MET A 176 -15.83 5.63 -6.65
C MET A 176 -16.75 4.41 -6.65
N GLY A 177 -17.90 4.49 -5.97
CA GLY A 177 -18.88 3.40 -5.93
C GLY A 177 -19.41 3.04 -7.33
N THR A 178 -19.81 4.04 -8.11
CA THR A 178 -20.28 3.84 -9.51
C THR A 178 -19.15 3.31 -10.40
N MET A 179 -17.94 3.86 -10.28
CA MET A 179 -16.80 3.42 -11.10
C MET A 179 -16.42 1.98 -10.78
N ALA A 180 -16.38 1.61 -9.50
CA ALA A 180 -16.08 0.24 -9.11
C ALA A 180 -17.11 -0.76 -9.64
N SER A 181 -18.40 -0.40 -9.70
CA SER A 181 -19.43 -1.28 -10.28
C SER A 181 -19.28 -1.42 -11.80
N MET A 182 -19.01 -0.32 -12.51
CA MET A 182 -18.80 -0.33 -13.97
C MET A 182 -17.51 -1.08 -14.37
N VAL A 183 -16.39 -0.84 -13.68
CA VAL A 183 -15.12 -1.51 -13.99
C VAL A 183 -15.18 -3.00 -13.63
N LYS A 184 -16.04 -3.41 -12.70
CA LYS A 184 -16.25 -4.84 -12.37
C LYS A 184 -16.89 -5.61 -13.53
N GLU A 185 -17.46 -4.94 -14.53
CA GLU A 185 -17.84 -5.60 -15.77
C GLU A 185 -16.63 -6.30 -16.41
N ILE A 186 -16.88 -7.48 -16.95
CA ILE A 186 -15.84 -8.42 -17.38
C ILE A 186 -14.87 -7.75 -18.35
N GLU A 187 -15.40 -7.11 -19.38
CA GLU A 187 -14.61 -6.52 -20.46
C GLU A 187 -13.74 -5.35 -19.99
N ALA A 188 -14.32 -4.39 -19.25
CA ALA A 188 -13.59 -3.22 -18.75
C ALA A 188 -12.42 -3.60 -17.83
N SER A 189 -12.64 -4.58 -16.93
CA SER A 189 -11.57 -5.08 -16.06
C SER A 189 -10.42 -5.75 -16.84
N TYR A 190 -10.71 -6.47 -17.93
CA TYR A 190 -9.66 -7.06 -18.77
C TYR A 190 -8.88 -5.99 -19.53
N THR A 191 -9.56 -5.02 -20.14
CA THR A 191 -8.90 -3.92 -20.85
C THR A 191 -7.90 -3.21 -19.93
N LEU A 192 -8.30 -2.85 -18.71
CA LEU A 192 -7.40 -2.18 -17.76
C LEU A 192 -6.21 -3.05 -17.35
N VAL A 193 -6.38 -4.36 -17.24
CA VAL A 193 -5.29 -5.31 -16.94
C VAL A 193 -4.34 -5.46 -18.13
N GLU A 194 -4.84 -5.41 -19.37
CA GLU A 194 -4.01 -5.45 -20.56
C GLU A 194 -3.10 -4.22 -20.68
N LEU A 195 -3.61 -3.04 -20.30
CA LEU A 195 -2.84 -1.78 -20.31
C LEU A 195 -1.58 -1.80 -19.42
N LEU A 196 -1.50 -2.68 -18.41
CA LEU A 196 -0.37 -2.71 -17.49
C LEU A 196 0.96 -3.06 -18.19
N ASN A 197 0.90 -3.87 -19.24
CA ASN A 197 2.05 -4.26 -20.06
C ASN A 197 2.23 -3.41 -21.32
N ASN A 198 1.51 -2.29 -21.45
CA ASN A 198 1.65 -1.40 -22.59
C ASN A 198 3.11 -0.89 -22.71
N PRO A 199 3.67 -0.81 -23.94
CA PRO A 199 5.04 -0.32 -24.19
C PRO A 199 5.23 1.15 -23.75
N HIS A 200 4.18 1.97 -23.83
CA HIS A 200 4.18 3.32 -23.29
C HIS A 200 4.16 3.28 -21.76
N GLU A 201 5.31 3.56 -21.13
CA GLU A 201 5.51 3.38 -19.68
C GLU A 201 4.46 4.14 -18.85
N GLU A 202 4.16 5.38 -19.24
CA GLU A 202 3.21 6.23 -18.52
C GLU A 202 1.78 5.65 -18.50
N LEU A 203 1.31 5.06 -19.61
CA LEU A 203 -0.01 4.46 -19.69
C LEU A 203 -0.14 3.29 -18.72
N GLY A 204 0.88 2.43 -18.66
CA GLY A 204 0.96 1.38 -17.65
C GLY A 204 0.94 1.95 -16.23
N VAL A 205 1.70 3.01 -15.95
CA VAL A 205 1.75 3.65 -14.63
C VAL A 205 0.39 4.18 -14.19
N VAL A 206 -0.32 4.93 -15.05
CA VAL A 206 -1.64 5.48 -14.69
C VAL A 206 -2.69 4.39 -14.55
N ALA A 207 -2.66 3.35 -15.40
CA ALA A 207 -3.54 2.19 -15.29
C ALA A 207 -3.34 1.45 -13.97
N ILE A 208 -2.09 1.19 -13.57
CA ILE A 208 -1.78 0.55 -12.29
C ILE A 208 -2.28 1.41 -11.12
N LYS A 209 -2.08 2.74 -11.16
CA LYS A 209 -2.58 3.64 -10.10
C LYS A 209 -4.11 3.56 -9.98
N LEU A 210 -4.84 3.52 -11.09
CA LEU A 210 -6.29 3.38 -11.09
C LEU A 210 -6.71 2.04 -10.48
N LEU A 211 -6.06 0.94 -10.88
CA LEU A 211 -6.34 -0.38 -10.30
C LEU A 211 -6.03 -0.41 -8.80
N ILE A 212 -4.95 0.22 -8.33
CA ILE A 212 -4.65 0.35 -6.89
C ILE A 212 -5.81 1.03 -6.15
N ALA A 213 -6.38 2.10 -6.69
CA ALA A 213 -7.50 2.80 -6.09
C ALA A 213 -8.77 1.93 -6.01
N LEU A 214 -8.94 0.99 -6.94
CA LEU A 214 -10.07 0.07 -7.02
C LEU A 214 -9.92 -1.20 -6.16
N ILE A 215 -8.73 -1.50 -5.63
CA ILE A 215 -8.47 -2.72 -4.82
C ILE A 215 -9.47 -2.90 -3.67
N PRO A 216 -9.82 -1.87 -2.86
CA PRO A 216 -10.75 -2.04 -1.75
C PRO A 216 -12.15 -2.52 -2.16
N TYR A 217 -12.56 -2.27 -3.41
CA TYR A 217 -13.90 -2.57 -3.90
C TYR A 217 -13.97 -3.84 -4.75
N MET A 218 -12.89 -4.15 -5.48
CA MET A 218 -12.87 -5.25 -6.45
C MET A 218 -11.53 -6.00 -6.52
N GLY A 219 -10.74 -5.99 -5.44
CA GLY A 219 -9.42 -6.61 -5.39
C GLY A 219 -9.40 -8.09 -5.80
N HIS A 220 -10.38 -8.89 -5.39
CA HIS A 220 -10.47 -10.30 -5.81
C HIS A 220 -10.73 -10.45 -7.32
N SER A 221 -11.58 -9.60 -7.90
CA SER A 221 -11.83 -9.59 -9.34
C SER A 221 -10.58 -9.18 -10.11
N ILE A 222 -9.85 -8.15 -9.64
CA ILE A 222 -8.57 -7.74 -10.26
C ILE A 222 -7.58 -8.92 -10.26
N VAL A 223 -7.46 -9.64 -9.15
CA VAL A 223 -6.57 -10.82 -9.08
C VAL A 223 -7.00 -11.91 -10.07
N GLU A 224 -8.29 -12.22 -10.15
CA GLU A 224 -8.80 -13.22 -11.09
C GLU A 224 -8.44 -12.86 -12.54
N ARG A 225 -8.62 -11.59 -12.92
CA ARG A 225 -8.29 -11.09 -14.28
C ARG A 225 -6.79 -11.15 -14.52
N LEU A 226 -5.99 -10.61 -13.60
CA LEU A 226 -4.53 -10.58 -13.69
C LEU A 226 -3.94 -11.99 -13.87
N CYS A 227 -4.46 -12.97 -13.14
CA CYS A 227 -3.98 -14.36 -13.23
C CYS A 227 -4.48 -15.11 -14.48
N ARG A 228 -5.54 -14.65 -15.15
CA ARG A 228 -6.04 -15.21 -16.40
C ARG A 228 -5.35 -14.63 -17.63
N THR A 229 -4.85 -13.41 -17.55
CA THR A 229 -4.10 -12.78 -18.63
C THR A 229 -2.65 -13.27 -18.61
N GLU A 230 -2.23 -13.91 -19.69
CA GLU A 230 -0.97 -14.65 -19.72
C GLU A 230 0.26 -13.77 -19.43
N GLY A 231 1.09 -14.22 -18.48
CA GLY A 231 2.36 -13.58 -18.12
C GLY A 231 2.26 -12.24 -17.39
N GLN A 232 1.06 -11.71 -17.15
CA GLN A 232 0.87 -10.40 -16.53
C GLN A 232 1.55 -10.25 -15.16
N PRO A 233 1.25 -11.06 -14.14
CA PRO A 233 1.78 -10.82 -12.79
C PRO A 233 3.31 -10.96 -12.74
N GLU A 234 3.91 -11.85 -13.53
CA GLU A 234 5.37 -12.01 -13.58
C GLU A 234 6.04 -10.87 -14.35
N ASN A 235 5.47 -10.42 -15.47
CA ASN A 235 6.02 -9.34 -16.29
C ASN A 235 6.08 -7.99 -15.52
N LEU A 236 5.15 -7.78 -14.59
CA LEU A 236 5.14 -6.61 -13.71
C LEU A 236 6.38 -6.52 -12.79
N ILE A 237 7.04 -7.65 -12.53
CA ILE A 237 8.26 -7.72 -11.71
C ILE A 237 9.51 -7.88 -12.58
N LEU A 238 9.43 -8.74 -13.59
CA LEU A 238 10.56 -9.12 -14.46
C LEU A 238 10.80 -8.15 -15.62
N GLY A 239 10.01 -7.07 -15.74
CA GLY A 239 10.11 -6.10 -16.83
C GLY A 239 11.55 -5.67 -17.12
N GLN A 240 11.94 -5.75 -18.40
CA GLN A 240 13.28 -5.45 -18.85
C GLN A 240 13.61 -3.99 -18.53
N ASN A 241 14.78 -3.78 -17.93
CA ASN A 241 15.33 -2.46 -17.74
C ASN A 241 16.80 -2.48 -18.14
N GLU A 242 17.03 -2.08 -19.39
CA GLU A 242 18.37 -1.97 -19.97
C GLU A 242 19.23 -0.92 -19.25
N SER A 243 18.59 0.08 -18.62
CA SER A 243 19.28 1.21 -17.97
C SER A 243 19.82 0.89 -16.56
N GLY A 244 19.41 -0.23 -15.96
CA GLY A 244 19.76 -0.61 -14.59
C GLY A 244 19.22 0.32 -13.48
N ARG A 245 18.44 1.37 -13.82
CA ARG A 245 17.87 2.35 -12.87
C ARG A 245 16.42 2.06 -12.55
N ILE A 246 16.06 1.98 -11.27
CA ILE A 246 14.66 1.73 -10.84
C ILE A 246 13.71 2.77 -11.44
N THR A 247 12.74 2.31 -12.25
CA THR A 247 11.76 3.19 -12.91
C THR A 247 10.48 3.36 -12.08
N GLN A 248 9.65 4.34 -12.45
CA GLN A 248 8.35 4.54 -11.80
C GLN A 248 7.44 3.33 -12.00
N LYS A 249 7.41 2.76 -13.21
CA LYS A 249 6.60 1.57 -13.51
C LYS A 249 6.98 0.40 -12.61
N GLN A 250 8.27 0.12 -12.44
CA GLN A 250 8.74 -0.95 -11.54
C GLN A 250 8.26 -0.75 -10.10
N ALA A 251 8.41 0.47 -9.57
CA ALA A 251 7.98 0.79 -8.21
C ALA A 251 6.47 0.64 -8.02
N VAL A 252 5.67 1.20 -8.94
CA VAL A 252 4.21 1.18 -8.88
C VAL A 252 3.66 -0.24 -9.11
N SER A 253 4.27 -1.02 -10.01
CA SER A 253 3.94 -2.44 -10.25
C SER A 253 4.16 -3.31 -9.01
N ALA A 254 5.34 -3.20 -8.36
CA ALA A 254 5.62 -3.96 -7.16
C ALA A 254 4.64 -3.62 -6.03
N LYS A 255 4.33 -2.32 -5.87
CA LYS A 255 3.35 -1.85 -4.87
C LYS A 255 1.93 -2.31 -5.18
N PHE A 256 1.54 -2.32 -6.44
CA PHE A 256 0.24 -2.86 -6.88
C PHE A 256 0.09 -4.32 -6.50
N LEU A 257 1.06 -5.16 -6.89
CA LEU A 257 1.06 -6.56 -6.50
C LEU A 257 0.99 -6.67 -4.98
N ALA A 258 1.85 -5.97 -4.23
CA ALA A 258 1.86 -5.95 -2.75
C ALA A 258 0.48 -5.66 -2.12
N LYS A 259 -0.29 -4.76 -2.72
CA LYS A 259 -1.61 -4.32 -2.20
C LYS A 259 -2.78 -5.25 -2.55
N LEU A 260 -2.67 -6.08 -3.59
CA LEU A 260 -3.73 -7.05 -3.91
C LEU A 260 -3.99 -8.02 -2.73
N PRO A 261 -5.21 -8.59 -2.61
CA PRO A 261 -5.58 -9.47 -1.49
C PRO A 261 -4.50 -10.52 -1.19
N ARG A 262 -3.86 -10.41 -0.02
CA ARG A 262 -2.63 -11.17 0.32
C ARG A 262 -2.86 -12.68 0.37
N GLN A 263 -4.04 -13.10 0.81
CA GLN A 263 -4.45 -14.52 0.92
C GLN A 263 -4.85 -15.15 -0.42
N SER A 264 -4.70 -14.45 -1.56
CA SER A 264 -5.02 -15.05 -2.86
C SER A 264 -4.01 -16.12 -3.27
N LEU A 265 -4.33 -17.39 -3.00
CA LEU A 265 -3.49 -18.52 -3.37
C LEU A 265 -3.15 -18.55 -4.86
N THR A 266 -4.11 -18.22 -5.73
CA THR A 266 -3.92 -18.19 -7.19
C THR A 266 -2.81 -17.22 -7.59
N LEU A 267 -2.84 -15.99 -7.08
CA LEU A 267 -1.79 -15.01 -7.37
C LEU A 267 -0.44 -15.45 -6.80
N ASN A 268 -0.44 -15.95 -5.56
CA ASN A 268 0.78 -16.38 -4.87
C ASN A 268 1.47 -17.49 -5.64
N LEU A 269 0.73 -18.48 -6.13
CA LEU A 269 1.25 -19.57 -6.95
C LEU A 269 1.74 -19.09 -8.32
N THR A 270 1.03 -18.16 -8.97
CA THR A 270 1.48 -17.60 -10.26
C THR A 270 2.80 -16.85 -10.09
N LEU A 271 2.96 -16.06 -9.04
CA LEU A 271 4.20 -15.33 -8.72
C LEU A 271 5.39 -16.24 -8.35
N LEU A 272 5.20 -17.56 -8.19
CA LEU A 272 6.31 -18.51 -8.05
C LEU A 272 6.99 -18.84 -9.38
N ARG A 273 6.29 -18.64 -10.50
CA ARG A 273 6.76 -19.02 -11.83
C ARG A 273 7.91 -18.10 -12.28
N LYS A 274 8.60 -18.52 -13.34
CA LYS A 274 9.67 -17.76 -14.03
C LYS A 274 10.80 -17.25 -13.11
N ASN A 275 11.09 -17.94 -12.00
CA ASN A 275 12.12 -17.52 -11.04
C ASN A 275 11.93 -16.09 -10.49
N THR A 276 10.69 -15.64 -10.34
CA THR A 276 10.35 -14.29 -9.87
C THR A 276 10.88 -14.02 -8.45
N VAL A 277 10.85 -15.00 -7.54
CA VAL A 277 11.33 -14.83 -6.16
C VAL A 277 12.85 -14.58 -6.09
N PRO A 278 13.72 -15.40 -6.73
CA PRO A 278 15.13 -15.05 -6.90
C PRO A 278 15.36 -13.63 -7.41
N ALA A 279 14.61 -13.21 -8.43
CA ALA A 279 14.74 -11.86 -8.98
C ALA A 279 14.38 -10.78 -7.95
N ILE A 280 13.29 -10.94 -7.20
CA ILE A 280 12.91 -10.04 -6.09
C ILE A 280 14.05 -9.94 -5.07
N LEU A 281 14.60 -11.08 -4.62
CA LEU A 281 15.66 -11.10 -3.62
C LEU A 281 16.94 -10.45 -4.12
N GLN A 282 17.28 -10.64 -5.40
CA GLN A 282 18.40 -9.97 -6.04
C GLN A 282 18.20 -8.45 -6.04
N GLN A 283 17.01 -7.97 -6.41
CA GLN A 283 16.70 -6.53 -6.43
C GLN A 283 16.75 -5.90 -5.02
N ILE A 284 16.19 -6.57 -4.01
CA ILE A 284 16.30 -6.12 -2.60
C ILE A 284 17.77 -5.96 -2.19
N ASN A 285 18.60 -6.97 -2.47
CA ASN A 285 20.04 -6.92 -2.15
C ASN A 285 20.77 -5.80 -2.90
N GLN A 286 20.43 -5.57 -4.17
CA GLN A 286 21.04 -4.49 -4.96
C GLN A 286 20.67 -3.12 -4.37
N ILE A 287 19.40 -2.87 -4.07
CA ILE A 287 18.93 -1.61 -3.46
C ILE A 287 19.67 -1.30 -2.15
N GLN A 288 19.94 -2.33 -1.34
CA GLN A 288 20.62 -2.17 -0.06
C GLN A 288 22.13 -1.91 -0.17
N ARG A 289 22.79 -2.43 -1.21
CA ARG A 289 24.26 -2.37 -1.36
C ARG A 289 24.76 -1.18 -2.17
N THR A 290 24.08 -0.78 -3.24
CA THR A 290 24.74 -0.04 -4.34
C THR A 290 24.50 1.47 -4.40
N GLY A 291 24.06 2.13 -3.33
CA GLY A 291 23.79 3.58 -3.40
C GLY A 291 22.62 3.95 -4.33
N MET A 292 21.89 2.96 -4.88
CA MET A 292 20.60 3.14 -5.58
C MET A 292 19.51 3.77 -4.69
N ARG A 293 19.79 3.94 -3.39
CA ARG A 293 18.99 4.73 -2.45
C ARG A 293 18.75 6.19 -2.90
N THR A 294 19.54 6.72 -3.84
CA THR A 294 19.34 8.08 -4.39
C THR A 294 18.16 8.18 -5.37
N SER A 295 17.66 7.06 -5.92
CA SER A 295 16.46 7.12 -6.77
C SER A 295 15.22 7.40 -5.93
N ARG A 296 14.41 8.38 -6.35
CA ARG A 296 13.11 8.69 -5.72
C ARG A 296 12.13 7.50 -5.75
N TYR A 297 12.40 6.50 -6.58
CA TYR A 297 11.58 5.28 -6.71
C TYR A 297 12.14 4.08 -5.94
N ALA A 298 13.35 4.17 -5.37
CA ALA A 298 13.98 3.04 -4.69
C ALA A 298 13.20 2.61 -3.45
N THR A 299 12.78 3.55 -2.61
CA THR A 299 12.02 3.24 -1.39
C THR A 299 10.63 2.66 -1.71
N PRO A 300 9.80 3.27 -2.57
CA PRO A 300 8.52 2.66 -2.96
C PRO A 300 8.66 1.30 -3.64
N TYR A 301 9.74 1.09 -4.40
CA TYR A 301 10.01 -0.22 -5.01
C TYR A 301 10.37 -1.25 -3.95
N LEU A 302 11.24 -0.91 -2.99
CA LEU A 302 11.59 -1.79 -1.87
C LEU A 302 10.36 -2.16 -1.03
N GLU A 303 9.48 -1.20 -0.72
CA GLU A 303 8.18 -1.45 -0.06
C GLU A 303 7.37 -2.51 -0.82
N GLY A 304 7.24 -2.33 -2.14
CA GLY A 304 6.51 -3.27 -3.00
C GLY A 304 7.13 -4.67 -3.01
N LEU A 305 8.46 -4.77 -3.15
CA LEU A 305 9.18 -6.04 -3.15
C LEU A 305 9.05 -6.80 -1.83
N VAL A 306 9.25 -6.12 -0.70
CA VAL A 306 9.08 -6.70 0.64
C VAL A 306 7.60 -7.08 0.86
N GLY A 307 6.67 -6.24 0.41
CA GLY A 307 5.24 -6.53 0.45
C GLY A 307 4.83 -7.77 -0.35
N ILE A 308 5.49 -8.04 -1.48
CA ILE A 308 5.32 -9.30 -2.23
C ILE A 308 5.84 -10.49 -1.42
N LEU A 309 6.98 -10.39 -0.75
CA LEU A 309 7.47 -11.46 0.12
C LEU A 309 6.51 -11.75 1.28
N VAL A 310 5.94 -10.72 1.89
CA VAL A 310 4.96 -10.87 2.98
C VAL A 310 3.73 -11.66 2.51
N ARG A 311 3.25 -11.45 1.28
CA ARG A 311 2.12 -12.22 0.75
C ARG A 311 2.38 -13.73 0.78
N PHE A 312 3.58 -14.20 0.44
CA PHE A 312 3.91 -15.62 0.50
C PHE A 312 3.82 -16.17 1.94
N THR A 313 4.03 -15.33 2.96
CA THR A 313 3.88 -15.75 4.37
C THR A 313 2.42 -15.98 4.78
N THR A 314 1.43 -15.46 4.03
CA THR A 314 0.00 -15.65 4.35
C THR A 314 -0.61 -16.93 3.80
N THR A 315 0.12 -17.68 2.98
CA THR A 315 -0.36 -18.95 2.38
C THR A 315 0.66 -20.08 2.58
N LEU A 316 1.29 -20.11 3.76
CA LEU A 316 2.30 -21.12 4.12
C LEU A 316 1.75 -22.55 4.25
N TYR A 317 0.42 -22.71 4.31
CA TYR A 317 -0.22 -24.02 4.25
C TYR A 317 -0.02 -24.72 2.90
N GLU A 318 0.31 -23.98 1.84
CA GLU A 318 0.63 -24.53 0.51
C GLU A 318 2.09 -25.03 0.45
N PRO A 319 2.34 -26.32 0.18
CA PRO A 319 3.69 -26.90 0.24
C PRO A 319 4.75 -26.20 -0.63
N GLN A 320 4.37 -25.72 -1.81
CA GLN A 320 5.30 -25.02 -2.71
C GLN A 320 5.78 -23.68 -2.12
N ILE A 321 4.86 -22.94 -1.49
CA ILE A 321 5.13 -21.66 -0.84
C ILE A 321 5.99 -21.89 0.41
N LEU A 322 5.64 -22.90 1.21
CA LEU A 322 6.41 -23.28 2.39
C LEU A 322 7.86 -23.67 2.03
N PHE A 323 8.03 -24.49 0.99
CA PHE A 323 9.35 -24.89 0.49
C PHE A 323 10.17 -23.66 0.08
N LEU A 324 9.57 -22.72 -0.64
CA LEU A 324 10.22 -21.49 -1.08
C LEU A 324 10.69 -20.63 0.11
N ALA A 325 9.80 -20.38 1.08
CA ALA A 325 10.11 -19.58 2.27
C ALA A 325 11.29 -20.18 3.06
N ARG A 326 11.37 -21.51 3.15
CA ARG A 326 12.51 -22.24 3.73
C ARG A 326 13.77 -22.13 2.88
N LYS A 327 13.66 -22.36 1.56
CA LYS A 327 14.79 -22.35 0.64
C LYS A 327 15.57 -21.03 0.71
N TYR A 328 14.86 -19.90 0.81
CA TYR A 328 15.47 -18.57 0.84
C TYR A 328 15.54 -17.95 2.24
N ASN A 329 15.18 -18.68 3.30
CA ASN A 329 15.20 -18.22 4.69
C ASN A 329 14.53 -16.85 4.87
N PHE A 330 13.23 -16.77 4.58
CA PHE A 330 12.46 -15.53 4.70
C PHE A 330 12.55 -14.89 6.09
N THR A 331 12.63 -15.70 7.14
CA THR A 331 12.84 -15.23 8.52
C THR A 331 14.09 -14.35 8.62
N SER A 332 15.22 -14.79 8.06
CA SER A 332 16.46 -14.01 8.07
C SER A 332 16.33 -12.72 7.26
N ILE A 333 15.66 -12.78 6.10
CA ILE A 333 15.45 -11.61 5.24
C ILE A 333 14.65 -10.54 5.97
N PHE A 334 13.49 -10.88 6.53
CA PHE A 334 12.66 -9.90 7.26
C PHE A 334 13.37 -9.39 8.52
N THR A 335 14.10 -10.25 9.23
CA THR A 335 14.90 -9.84 10.39
C THR A 335 15.96 -8.79 10.02
N GLU A 336 16.59 -8.95 8.86
CA GLU A 336 17.57 -7.99 8.33
C GLU A 336 16.90 -6.68 7.89
N MET A 337 15.72 -6.75 7.27
CA MET A 337 14.98 -5.59 6.81
C MET A 337 14.52 -4.66 7.94
N LEU A 338 14.31 -5.18 9.16
CA LEU A 338 13.97 -4.35 10.33
C LEU A 338 15.04 -3.28 10.64
N MET A 339 16.32 -3.56 10.32
CA MET A 339 17.46 -2.73 10.73
C MET A 339 18.18 -2.06 9.56
N LYS A 340 18.10 -2.61 8.33
CA LYS A 340 18.84 -2.10 7.16
C LYS A 340 18.11 -1.02 6.37
N THR A 341 16.99 -0.54 6.88
CA THR A 341 16.14 0.48 6.25
C THR A 341 15.75 1.54 7.27
N SER A 342 15.53 2.76 6.79
CA SER A 342 14.89 3.84 7.55
C SER A 342 13.44 4.06 7.11
N CYS A 343 12.88 3.12 6.35
CA CYS A 343 11.51 3.19 5.86
C CYS A 343 10.57 2.40 6.77
N ASP A 344 9.68 3.13 7.44
CA ASP A 344 8.65 2.60 8.33
C ASP A 344 7.85 1.47 7.68
N GLU A 345 7.38 1.66 6.44
CA GLU A 345 6.56 0.66 5.76
C GLU A 345 7.33 -0.65 5.53
N VAL A 346 8.63 -0.58 5.25
CA VAL A 346 9.46 -1.79 5.12
C VAL A 346 9.63 -2.48 6.47
N GLN A 347 9.82 -1.73 7.55
CA GLN A 347 9.94 -2.29 8.90
C GLN A 347 8.61 -2.94 9.34
N ARG A 348 7.49 -2.24 9.13
CA ARG A 348 6.14 -2.74 9.39
C ARG A 348 5.86 -4.04 8.63
N LEU A 349 6.08 -4.05 7.31
CA LEU A 349 5.90 -5.24 6.48
C LEU A 349 6.80 -6.39 6.93
N SER A 350 8.03 -6.10 7.33
CA SER A 350 8.96 -7.12 7.81
C SER A 350 8.51 -7.74 9.14
N ALA A 351 8.01 -6.92 10.06
CA ALA A 351 7.44 -7.40 11.31
C ALA A 351 6.19 -8.28 11.06
N ILE A 352 5.29 -7.87 10.15
CA ILE A 352 4.13 -8.69 9.72
C ILE A 352 4.60 -10.03 9.11
N GLY A 353 5.64 -10.00 8.28
CA GLY A 353 6.23 -11.21 7.70
C GLY A 353 6.76 -12.17 8.77
N LEU A 354 7.44 -11.63 9.79
CA LEU A 354 7.96 -12.40 10.92
C LEU A 354 6.84 -12.97 11.80
N GLU A 355 5.78 -12.21 12.03
CA GLU A 355 4.58 -12.68 12.74
C GLU A 355 3.99 -13.92 12.04
N ASN A 356 3.65 -13.80 10.75
CA ASN A 356 3.05 -14.88 9.97
C ASN A 356 3.92 -16.14 9.96
N LEU A 357 5.24 -15.97 9.82
CA LEU A 357 6.20 -17.06 9.87
C LEU A 357 6.29 -17.70 11.27
N SER A 358 6.29 -16.88 12.32
CA SER A 358 6.38 -17.34 13.71
C SER A 358 5.16 -18.14 14.14
N LEU A 359 3.96 -17.76 13.67
CA LEU A 359 2.72 -18.50 13.92
C LEU A 359 2.78 -19.97 13.45
N GLU A 360 3.53 -20.26 12.39
CA GLU A 360 3.73 -21.64 11.90
C GLU A 360 4.85 -22.39 12.62
N SER A 361 5.68 -21.70 13.41
CA SER A 361 6.87 -22.30 14.03
C SER A 361 6.53 -23.49 14.92
N ILE A 362 5.45 -23.42 15.69
CA ILE A 362 5.02 -24.50 16.59
C ILE A 362 4.58 -25.75 15.82
N ASN A 363 3.91 -25.57 14.68
CA ASN A 363 3.44 -26.68 13.83
C ASN A 363 4.62 -27.38 13.13
N LEU A 364 5.66 -26.61 12.81
CA LEU A 364 6.85 -27.10 12.10
C LEU A 364 7.93 -27.64 13.06
N SER A 365 7.88 -27.26 14.33
CA SER A 365 8.77 -27.74 15.39
C SER A 365 8.49 -29.20 15.70
N LYS A 366 9.45 -30.08 15.38
CA LYS A 366 9.36 -31.50 15.72
C LYS A 366 9.92 -31.73 17.12
N ALA A 367 9.19 -32.47 17.95
CA ALA A 367 9.74 -33.01 19.19
C ALA A 367 10.98 -33.87 18.87
N PRO A 368 12.05 -33.81 19.69
CA PRO A 368 13.24 -34.61 19.44
C PRO A 368 12.86 -36.09 19.41
N GLU A 369 13.17 -36.77 18.30
CA GLU A 369 12.93 -38.21 18.19
C GLU A 369 13.72 -38.93 19.29
N ILE A 370 13.01 -39.42 20.31
CA ILE A 370 13.57 -40.37 21.24
C ILE A 370 13.71 -41.67 20.45
N LYS A 371 14.90 -41.92 19.88
CA LYS A 371 15.24 -43.24 19.34
C LYS A 371 15.06 -44.27 20.47
N LYS A 372 13.91 -44.92 20.54
CA LYS A 372 13.70 -46.09 21.37
C LYS A 372 14.52 -47.21 20.75
N THR A 373 15.73 -47.43 21.24
CA THR A 373 16.50 -48.63 20.96
C THR A 373 15.62 -49.83 21.31
N LYS A 374 15.20 -50.59 20.29
CA LYS A 374 14.50 -51.86 20.46
C LYS A 374 15.46 -52.81 21.20
N PHE A 375 15.16 -53.12 22.46
CA PHE A 375 15.85 -54.17 23.21
C PHE A 375 15.42 -55.52 22.63
N LEU A 376 16.25 -56.10 21.74
CA LEU A 376 16.16 -57.52 21.42
C LEU A 376 16.80 -58.31 22.57
N LYS A 377 15.96 -59.06 23.29
CA LYS A 377 16.37 -60.06 24.27
C LYS A 377 17.11 -61.20 23.55
N LEU A 378 18.38 -61.44 23.90
CA LEU A 378 18.99 -62.76 23.83
C LEU A 378 20.10 -62.90 24.87
N PHE A 379 20.28 -64.14 25.33
CA PHE A 379 20.80 -64.56 26.63
C PHE A 379 22.35 -64.49 26.76
N TYR A 380 22.81 -64.14 27.98
CA TYR A 380 23.85 -64.78 28.85
C TYR A 380 24.74 -63.77 29.64
N PRO A 381 25.06 -63.99 30.94
CA PRO A 381 25.83 -63.08 31.82
C PRO A 381 27.24 -63.62 32.17
N PRO A 382 27.99 -63.06 33.16
CA PRO A 382 28.51 -61.69 33.32
C PRO A 382 30.06 -61.67 33.52
N LYS A 383 30.71 -60.49 33.47
CA LYS A 383 31.75 -60.04 34.44
C LYS A 383 32.39 -58.69 34.03
N PHE A 384 32.19 -57.73 34.94
CA PHE A 384 33.06 -56.62 35.35
C PHE A 384 33.57 -55.52 34.39
N LEU A 385 33.26 -54.28 34.82
CA LEU A 385 33.96 -53.00 34.67
C LEU A 385 33.91 -52.30 33.31
N SER A 386 33.00 -51.32 33.22
CA SER A 386 33.41 -49.91 33.06
C SER A 386 32.20 -48.98 33.19
N PHE A 387 32.25 -48.09 34.18
CA PHE A 387 31.41 -46.89 34.22
C PHE A 387 31.75 -46.01 33.01
N SER A 388 30.89 -45.99 32.01
CA SER A 388 30.81 -44.90 31.05
C SER A 388 29.37 -44.44 30.97
N SER A 389 29.06 -43.42 31.77
CA SER A 389 27.83 -42.65 31.64
C SER A 389 27.84 -42.00 30.25
N SER A 390 27.23 -42.66 29.27
CA SER A 390 26.93 -42.06 27.98
C SER A 390 25.94 -40.92 28.23
N LYS A 391 26.48 -39.71 28.45
CA LYS A 391 25.72 -38.47 28.43
C LYS A 391 25.07 -38.41 27.05
N LYS A 392 23.82 -38.86 26.95
CA LYS A 392 22.93 -38.55 25.83
C LYS A 392 22.98 -37.03 25.69
N ARG A 393 23.70 -36.51 24.68
CA ARG A 393 23.69 -35.10 24.33
C ARG A 393 22.24 -34.77 24.01
N LYS A 394 21.50 -34.26 25.00
CA LYS A 394 20.16 -33.71 24.79
C LYS A 394 20.35 -32.63 23.74
N GLN A 395 19.84 -32.86 22.53
CA GLN A 395 19.83 -31.80 21.52
C GLN A 395 19.15 -30.58 22.16
N PRO A 396 19.73 -29.37 21.99
CA PRO A 396 19.16 -28.17 22.57
C PRO A 396 17.75 -28.01 22.00
N VAL A 397 16.77 -28.09 22.89
CA VAL A 397 15.36 -27.93 22.56
C VAL A 397 15.07 -26.43 22.58
N CYS A 398 14.31 -25.94 21.60
CA CYS A 398 13.90 -24.54 21.55
C CYS A 398 13.17 -24.15 22.85
N PRO A 399 13.55 -23.02 23.49
CA PRO A 399 12.91 -22.57 24.73
C PRO A 399 11.44 -22.22 24.52
N VAL A 400 11.02 -21.90 23.29
CA VAL A 400 9.64 -21.52 22.96
C VAL A 400 8.85 -22.72 22.43
N HIS A 401 9.34 -23.42 21.41
CA HIS A 401 8.53 -24.43 20.69
C HIS A 401 8.76 -25.88 21.10
N ARG A 402 9.52 -26.15 22.18
CA ARG A 402 9.75 -27.49 22.77
C ARG A 402 10.29 -28.57 21.80
N GLY A 403 10.78 -28.17 20.62
CA GLY A 403 11.35 -29.05 19.61
C GLY A 403 12.63 -28.49 18.99
N ALA A 404 13.10 -29.15 17.93
CA ALA A 404 14.22 -28.64 17.14
C ALA A 404 13.73 -27.50 16.24
N CYS A 405 14.28 -26.31 16.45
CA CYS A 405 13.94 -25.13 15.68
C CYS A 405 15.15 -24.56 14.94
N SER A 406 14.86 -23.88 13.84
CA SER A 406 15.81 -23.01 13.13
C SER A 406 15.05 -21.87 12.45
N SER A 407 15.75 -20.77 12.20
CA SER A 407 15.27 -19.64 11.40
C SER A 407 14.81 -20.07 10.02
N GLN A 408 15.50 -21.03 9.40
CA GLN A 408 15.23 -21.49 8.05
C GLN A 408 14.07 -22.49 7.95
N ASN A 409 14.08 -23.56 8.74
CA ASN A 409 13.15 -24.68 8.54
C ASN A 409 11.86 -24.58 9.36
N THR A 410 11.92 -23.90 10.51
CA THR A 410 10.79 -23.74 11.41
C THR A 410 10.50 -22.28 11.71
N PHE A 411 11.14 -21.34 11.01
CA PHE A 411 10.93 -19.90 11.14
C PHE A 411 11.04 -19.30 12.55
N CYS A 412 11.85 -19.91 13.40
CA CYS A 412 11.93 -19.51 14.80
C CYS A 412 12.61 -18.14 14.95
N LEU A 413 11.89 -17.18 15.54
CA LEU A 413 12.37 -15.81 15.78
C LEU A 413 13.59 -15.77 16.72
N VAL A 414 13.65 -16.66 17.71
CA VAL A 414 14.76 -16.74 18.66
C VAL A 414 16.05 -17.16 17.95
N ASP A 415 16.00 -18.21 17.15
CA ASP A 415 17.16 -18.67 16.36
C ASP A 415 17.60 -17.61 15.33
N ALA A 416 16.64 -16.90 14.74
CA ALA A 416 16.91 -15.78 13.82
C ALA A 416 17.49 -14.54 14.50
N LYS A 417 17.55 -14.49 15.84
CA LYS A 417 17.89 -13.29 16.63
C LYS A 417 16.98 -12.10 16.29
N ALA A 418 15.71 -12.37 16.02
CA ALA A 418 14.73 -11.34 15.66
C ALA A 418 14.15 -10.61 16.88
N VAL A 419 14.16 -11.22 18.06
CA VAL A 419 13.52 -10.70 19.27
C VAL A 419 14.02 -9.31 19.65
N GLU A 420 15.33 -9.12 19.80
CA GLU A 420 15.92 -7.81 20.15
C GLU A 420 15.62 -6.74 19.09
N ARG A 421 15.58 -7.14 17.81
CA ARG A 421 15.27 -6.23 16.70
C ARG A 421 13.80 -5.81 16.70
N LEU A 422 12.90 -6.72 17.01
CA LEU A 422 11.47 -6.42 17.18
C LEU A 422 11.23 -5.54 18.41
N LEU A 423 11.96 -5.77 19.51
CA LEU A 423 11.91 -4.91 20.70
C LEU A 423 12.36 -3.49 20.40
N ALA A 424 13.44 -3.31 19.62
CA ALA A 424 13.88 -1.99 19.19
C ALA A 424 12.83 -1.26 18.33
N CYS A 425 11.96 -1.99 17.61
CA CYS A 425 10.84 -1.40 16.87
C CYS A 425 9.68 -0.94 17.77
N LEU A 426 9.64 -1.32 19.06
CA LEU A 426 8.60 -0.86 19.98
C LEU A 426 8.81 0.59 20.45
N ASP A 427 10.03 1.12 20.32
CA ASP A 427 10.36 2.51 20.65
C ASP A 427 10.19 3.45 19.42
N HIS A 428 9.48 2.99 18.38
CA HIS A 428 9.34 3.70 17.10
C HIS A 428 8.16 4.69 17.12
N GLU A 429 8.31 5.87 16.51
CA GLU A 429 7.26 6.91 16.50
C GLU A 429 5.99 6.47 15.75
N ASN A 430 6.17 5.69 14.68
CA ASN A 430 5.08 5.16 13.87
C ASN A 430 4.36 3.98 14.54
N VAL A 431 3.11 4.25 14.97
CA VAL A 431 2.20 3.31 15.64
C VAL A 431 2.03 2.00 14.87
N GLU A 432 1.98 2.02 13.53
CA GLU A 432 1.75 0.81 12.75
C GLU A 432 2.97 -0.13 12.79
N VAL A 433 4.19 0.42 12.88
CA VAL A 433 5.43 -0.35 13.03
C VAL A 433 5.46 -1.02 14.41
N VAL A 434 5.14 -0.26 15.45
CA VAL A 434 5.05 -0.75 16.84
C VAL A 434 4.03 -1.88 16.93
N GLU A 435 2.85 -1.70 16.33
CA GLU A 435 1.81 -2.71 16.35
C GLU A 435 2.23 -4.01 15.66
N ALA A 436 2.84 -3.91 14.48
CA ALA A 436 3.34 -5.07 13.75
C ALA A 436 4.44 -5.81 14.54
N ALA A 437 5.37 -5.08 15.15
CA ALA A 437 6.44 -5.66 15.94
C ALA A 437 5.90 -6.35 17.20
N LEU A 438 4.93 -5.72 17.87
CA LEU A 438 4.26 -6.27 19.04
C LEU A 438 3.50 -7.55 18.70
N SER A 439 2.76 -7.58 17.58
CA SER A 439 2.08 -8.79 17.11
C SER A 439 3.07 -9.95 16.89
N ALA A 440 4.23 -9.69 16.27
CA ALA A 440 5.26 -10.69 16.09
C ALA A 440 5.81 -11.22 17.43
N ILE A 441 6.01 -10.35 18.43
CA ILE A 441 6.45 -10.74 19.78
C ILE A 441 5.37 -11.57 20.48
N CYS A 442 4.08 -11.23 20.33
CA CYS A 442 2.97 -11.98 20.92
C CYS A 442 2.96 -13.47 20.52
N THR A 443 3.44 -13.80 19.32
CA THR A 443 3.56 -15.21 18.88
C THR A 443 4.46 -16.05 19.80
N LEU A 444 5.39 -15.44 20.53
CA LEU A 444 6.30 -16.13 21.44
C LEU A 444 5.66 -16.49 22.77
N VAL A 445 4.49 -15.97 23.09
CA VAL A 445 3.76 -16.25 24.34
C VAL A 445 2.33 -16.73 24.09
N ASP A 446 2.08 -17.23 22.87
CA ASP A 446 0.84 -17.91 22.50
C ASP A 446 0.61 -19.17 23.37
N ASP A 447 -0.65 -19.54 23.58
CA ASP A 447 -1.01 -20.68 24.44
C ASP A 447 -0.44 -22.04 23.94
N LYS A 448 -0.09 -22.14 22.65
CA LYS A 448 0.48 -23.36 22.06
C LYS A 448 1.97 -23.55 22.38
N VAL A 449 2.67 -22.52 22.88
CA VAL A 449 4.11 -22.56 23.12
C VAL A 449 4.47 -22.78 24.60
N ASP A 450 5.77 -22.90 24.90
CA ASP A 450 6.29 -22.96 26.28
C ASP A 450 6.34 -21.56 26.90
N VAL A 451 5.19 -21.05 27.33
CA VAL A 451 5.05 -19.68 27.86
C VAL A 451 6.00 -19.42 29.03
N ASP A 452 6.19 -20.38 29.94
CA ASP A 452 7.05 -20.20 31.12
C ASP A 452 8.50 -19.90 30.75
N LYS A 453 9.08 -20.67 29.82
CA LYS A 453 10.46 -20.45 29.35
C LYS A 453 10.56 -19.26 28.42
N SER A 454 9.54 -19.02 27.59
CA SER A 454 9.52 -17.89 26.67
C SER A 454 9.50 -16.57 27.43
N VAL A 455 8.62 -16.42 28.43
CA VAL A 455 8.58 -15.24 29.31
C VAL A 455 9.91 -15.07 30.03
N GLY A 456 10.51 -16.15 30.54
CA GLY A 456 11.86 -16.10 31.13
C GLY A 456 12.91 -15.49 30.19
N MET A 457 12.95 -15.96 28.93
CA MET A 457 13.86 -15.41 27.90
C MET A 457 13.55 -13.94 27.58
N LEU A 458 12.27 -13.57 27.49
CA LEU A 458 11.88 -12.18 27.24
C LEU A 458 12.23 -11.25 28.41
N CYS A 459 12.24 -11.77 29.65
CA CYS A 459 12.72 -11.03 30.81
C CYS A 459 14.23 -10.75 30.74
N ASP A 460 15.02 -11.68 30.19
CA ASP A 460 16.47 -11.52 30.08
C ASP A 460 16.85 -10.39 29.11
N VAL A 461 16.01 -10.12 28.11
CA VAL A 461 16.17 -9.02 27.14
C VAL A 461 15.37 -7.76 27.51
N ASN A 462 14.88 -7.65 28.76
CA ASN A 462 14.10 -6.51 29.25
C ASN A 462 12.87 -6.14 28.40
N ALA A 463 12.23 -7.13 27.77
CA ALA A 463 11.06 -6.90 26.90
C ALA A 463 9.93 -6.15 27.62
N MET A 464 9.79 -6.37 28.93
CA MET A 464 8.72 -5.76 29.71
C MET A 464 8.80 -4.22 29.72
N GLN A 465 10.01 -3.66 29.76
CA GLN A 465 10.19 -2.20 29.79
C GLN A 465 9.72 -1.55 28.49
N HIS A 466 10.03 -2.16 27.35
CA HIS A 466 9.58 -1.70 26.03
C HIS A 466 8.05 -1.73 25.94
N VAL A 467 7.41 -2.83 26.36
CA VAL A 467 5.94 -2.94 26.33
C VAL A 467 5.29 -1.92 27.27
N LEU A 468 5.87 -1.64 28.45
CA LEU A 468 5.36 -0.59 29.34
C LEU A 468 5.47 0.81 28.72
N ASN A 469 6.52 1.07 27.92
CA ASN A 469 6.65 2.34 27.21
C ASN A 469 5.59 2.47 26.11
N VAL A 470 5.34 1.40 25.34
CA VAL A 470 4.27 1.36 24.32
C VAL A 470 2.90 1.71 24.92
N VAL A 471 2.57 1.15 26.08
CA VAL A 471 1.30 1.44 26.79
C VAL A 471 1.18 2.91 27.21
N LYS A 472 2.30 3.58 27.51
CA LYS A 472 2.31 4.99 27.92
C LYS A 472 2.22 5.93 26.72
N GLU A 473 2.95 5.62 25.67
CA GLU A 473 3.14 6.48 24.50
C GLU A 473 1.97 6.36 23.52
N HIS A 474 1.39 5.17 23.38
CA HIS A 474 0.33 4.90 22.42
C HIS A 474 -0.99 4.51 23.11
N LYS A 475 -2.08 5.16 22.69
CA LYS A 475 -3.43 4.95 23.23
C LYS A 475 -4.38 4.22 22.26
N GLY A 476 -3.84 3.53 21.26
CA GLY A 476 -4.64 2.76 20.30
C GLY A 476 -5.20 1.49 20.93
N GLU A 477 -6.49 1.21 20.72
CA GLU A 477 -7.18 0.05 21.32
C GLU A 477 -6.51 -1.29 20.97
N GLY A 478 -6.19 -1.52 19.69
CA GLY A 478 -5.52 -2.76 19.26
C GLY A 478 -4.12 -2.96 19.87
N LEU A 479 -3.39 -1.87 20.09
CA LEU A 479 -2.09 -1.89 20.78
C LEU A 479 -2.24 -2.19 22.27
N TRP A 480 -3.25 -1.59 22.92
CA TRP A 480 -3.55 -1.88 24.32
C TRP A 480 -3.93 -3.33 24.54
N GLN A 481 -4.78 -3.91 23.69
CA GLN A 481 -5.14 -5.32 23.79
C GLN A 481 -3.90 -6.22 23.77
N LYS A 482 -3.02 -6.03 22.78
CA LYS A 482 -1.78 -6.83 22.64
C LYS A 482 -0.80 -6.59 23.78
N SER A 483 -0.64 -5.34 24.20
CA SER A 483 0.29 -4.96 25.28
C SER A 483 -0.18 -5.50 26.63
N PHE A 484 -1.47 -5.36 26.95
CA PHE A 484 -2.06 -5.87 28.16
C PHE A 484 -2.04 -7.40 28.19
N TRP A 485 -2.29 -8.05 27.06
CA TRP A 485 -2.16 -9.49 26.96
C TRP A 485 -0.73 -9.96 27.27
N LEU A 486 0.30 -9.29 26.73
CA LEU A 486 1.69 -9.55 27.10
C LEU A 486 1.95 -9.32 28.60
N ILE A 487 1.49 -8.20 29.17
CA ILE A 487 1.62 -7.89 30.60
C ILE A 487 0.99 -9.00 31.46
N ASP A 488 -0.19 -9.48 31.10
CA ASP A 488 -0.87 -10.57 31.80
C ASP A 488 -0.03 -11.88 31.77
N ARG A 489 0.58 -12.21 30.63
CA ARG A 489 1.48 -13.38 30.53
C ARG A 489 2.71 -13.23 31.42
N PHE A 490 3.30 -12.04 31.48
CA PHE A 490 4.44 -11.75 32.36
C PHE A 490 4.06 -11.83 33.84
N LEU A 491 2.88 -11.33 34.23
CA LEU A 491 2.37 -11.45 35.60
C LEU A 491 2.09 -12.92 35.96
N ALA A 492 1.50 -13.68 35.05
CA ALA A 492 1.15 -15.07 35.30
C ALA A 492 2.38 -16.00 35.38
N LYS A 493 3.39 -15.80 34.51
CA LYS A 493 4.48 -16.77 34.29
C LYS A 493 5.89 -16.22 34.49
N GLY A 494 6.06 -14.89 34.62
CA GLY A 494 7.37 -14.24 34.70
C GLY A 494 7.96 -14.12 36.11
N GLY A 495 7.30 -14.70 37.12
CA GLY A 495 7.77 -14.73 38.51
C GLY A 495 7.87 -13.34 39.17
N ASN A 496 8.54 -13.29 40.33
CA ASN A 496 8.58 -12.08 41.17
C ASN A 496 9.29 -10.89 40.51
N ARG A 497 10.26 -11.13 39.61
CA ARG A 497 10.98 -10.06 38.90
C ARG A 497 10.03 -9.26 38.01
N SER A 498 9.29 -9.95 37.13
CA SER A 498 8.32 -9.33 36.23
C SER A 498 7.21 -8.61 37.00
N ALA A 499 6.68 -9.24 38.05
CA ALA A 499 5.65 -8.63 38.89
C ALA A 499 6.15 -7.36 39.59
N SER A 500 7.39 -7.35 40.07
CA SER A 500 8.02 -6.16 40.66
C SER A 500 8.20 -5.04 39.64
N ASP A 501 8.72 -5.34 38.46
CA ASP A 501 8.97 -4.34 37.40
C ASP A 501 7.67 -3.67 36.95
N ILE A 502 6.61 -4.47 36.74
CA ILE A 502 5.27 -3.97 36.38
C ILE A 502 4.65 -3.16 37.52
N SER A 503 4.78 -3.61 38.76
CA SER A 503 4.17 -2.94 39.93
C SER A 503 4.81 -1.57 40.23
N ARG A 504 6.11 -1.43 39.93
CA ARG A 504 6.89 -0.20 40.10
C ARG A 504 6.59 0.85 39.04
N ASP A 505 5.95 0.49 37.95
CA ASP A 505 5.53 1.44 36.94
C ASP A 505 4.47 2.40 37.50
N ARG A 506 4.78 3.70 37.48
CA ARG A 506 3.93 4.73 38.07
C ARG A 506 2.73 5.10 37.18
N LEU A 507 2.86 4.94 35.87
CA LEU A 507 1.87 5.41 34.89
C LEU A 507 0.93 4.30 34.42
N LEU A 508 1.37 3.05 34.50
CA LEU A 508 0.56 1.88 34.15
C LEU A 508 -0.82 1.85 34.84
N PRO A 509 -0.96 2.09 36.17
CA PRO A 509 -2.27 2.02 36.83
C PRO A 509 -3.27 3.04 36.28
N SER A 510 -2.84 4.27 36.01
CA SER A 510 -3.72 5.30 35.41
C SER A 510 -4.15 4.92 33.99
N THR A 511 -3.25 4.34 33.19
CA THR A 511 -3.59 3.88 31.83
C THR A 511 -4.57 2.70 31.88
N LEU A 512 -4.36 1.75 32.78
CA LEU A 512 -5.28 0.62 32.98
C LEU A 512 -6.67 1.07 33.44
N VAL A 513 -6.76 2.03 34.37
CA VAL A 513 -8.04 2.61 34.80
C VAL A 513 -8.74 3.33 33.64
N SER A 514 -8.00 4.12 32.85
CA SER A 514 -8.53 4.74 31.64
C SER A 514 -9.06 3.70 30.65
N ALA A 515 -8.31 2.62 30.41
CA ALA A 515 -8.72 1.55 29.51
C ALA A 515 -9.91 0.75 30.05
N PHE A 516 -10.01 0.57 31.37
CA PHE A 516 -11.15 -0.06 32.04
C PHE A 516 -12.45 0.76 31.91
N HIS A 517 -12.37 2.09 31.91
CA HIS A 517 -13.55 2.94 31.72
C HIS A 517 -13.92 3.16 30.26
N HIS A 518 -12.93 3.31 29.39
CA HIS A 518 -13.15 3.81 28.03
C HIS A 518 -12.86 2.79 26.91
N GLY A 519 -12.14 1.71 27.18
CA GLY A 519 -11.81 0.70 26.18
C GLY A 519 -13.03 -0.11 25.72
N ASP A 520 -12.82 -0.98 24.74
CA ASP A 520 -13.82 -1.96 24.33
C ASP A 520 -13.95 -3.11 25.35
N ILE A 521 -14.89 -4.04 25.10
CA ILE A 521 -15.22 -5.11 26.05
C ILE A 521 -13.97 -5.93 26.42
N ASP A 522 -13.16 -6.30 25.43
CA ASP A 522 -11.99 -7.15 25.63
C ASP A 522 -10.85 -6.39 26.35
N THR A 523 -10.60 -5.14 25.97
CA THR A 523 -9.61 -4.29 26.64
C THR A 523 -9.99 -4.03 28.09
N ARG A 524 -11.28 -3.79 28.38
CA ARG A 524 -11.76 -3.57 29.76
C ARG A 524 -11.55 -4.79 30.62
N GLN A 525 -11.92 -5.98 30.13
CA GLN A 525 -11.74 -7.22 30.87
C GLN A 525 -10.27 -7.51 31.15
N MET A 526 -9.38 -7.27 30.18
CA MET A 526 -7.95 -7.45 30.36
C MET A 526 -7.38 -6.43 31.36
N ALA A 527 -7.77 -5.16 31.24
CA ALA A 527 -7.34 -4.11 32.16
C ALA A 527 -7.79 -4.39 33.60
N GLU A 528 -9.04 -4.82 33.80
CA GLU A 528 -9.57 -5.24 35.10
C GLU A 528 -8.77 -6.40 35.69
N LYS A 529 -8.48 -7.42 34.88
CA LYS A 529 -7.70 -8.59 35.31
C LYS A 529 -6.31 -8.17 35.83
N ILE A 530 -5.63 -7.29 35.11
CA ILE A 530 -4.30 -6.77 35.49
C ILE A 530 -4.41 -5.90 36.75
N LEU A 531 -5.39 -4.99 36.84
CA LEU A 531 -5.61 -4.14 38.02
C LEU A 531 -5.85 -4.96 39.30
N ARG A 532 -6.64 -6.03 39.20
CA ARG A 532 -6.86 -6.99 40.30
C ARG A 532 -5.57 -7.70 40.69
N HIS A 533 -4.78 -8.16 39.72
CA HIS A 533 -3.49 -8.79 40.00
C HIS A 533 -2.53 -7.83 40.72
N LEU A 534 -2.52 -6.56 40.35
CA LEU A 534 -1.68 -5.52 40.96
C LEU A 534 -2.23 -4.97 42.28
N ASN A 535 -3.43 -5.39 42.72
CA ASN A 535 -4.15 -4.82 43.85
C ASN A 535 -4.33 -3.29 43.77
N LYS A 536 -4.58 -2.77 42.55
CA LYS A 536 -4.78 -1.32 42.27
C LYS A 536 -6.16 -1.02 41.71
N MET A 537 -7.16 -1.84 42.01
CA MET A 537 -8.53 -1.61 41.56
C MET A 537 -9.07 -0.31 42.20
N PRO A 538 -9.71 0.59 41.44
CA PRO A 538 -10.30 1.78 42.03
C PRO A 538 -11.40 1.39 43.02
N ASP A 539 -11.30 1.86 44.26
CA ASP A 539 -12.32 1.66 45.29
C ASP A 539 -13.58 2.45 44.91
N PHE A 540 -14.65 1.75 44.52
CA PHE A 540 -15.97 2.37 44.26
C PHE A 540 -16.69 2.84 45.54
N ARG A 541 -16.03 2.82 46.70
CA ARG A 541 -16.59 3.28 47.97
C ARG A 541 -16.06 4.66 48.35
N THR A 542 -16.54 5.69 47.64
CA THR A 542 -16.97 7.01 48.15
C THR A 542 -16.99 8.03 47.01
N SER A 543 -18.11 8.08 46.28
CA SER A 543 -18.60 9.29 45.61
C SER A 543 -20.13 9.30 45.68
N HIS A 544 -20.65 9.10 46.89
CA HIS A 544 -21.92 9.69 47.29
C HIS A 544 -21.59 10.83 48.24
N TYR A 545 -22.36 11.93 48.13
CA TYR A 545 -22.24 13.27 48.73
C TYR A 545 -21.38 14.24 47.89
N THR A 546 -21.88 15.39 47.42
CA THR A 546 -23.10 16.15 47.79
C THR A 546 -23.51 17.08 46.64
N MET A 547 -24.79 17.49 46.68
CA MET A 547 -25.54 18.41 45.78
C MET A 547 -24.76 19.53 45.11
#